data_AF-A0A1H2EDL2-F1
#
_entry.id   AF-A0A1H2EDL2-F1
#
_cell.length_a   1.000
_cell.length_b   1.000
_cell.length_c   1.000
_cell.angle_alpha   90.00
_cell.angle_beta   90.00
_cell.angle_gamma   90.00
#
_symmetry.space_group_name_H-M   'P 1'
#
loop_
_entity.id
_entity.type
_entity.pdbx_description
1 polymer ?
#
loop_
_entity_poly.entity_id
_entity_poly.type
_entity_poly.pdbx_seq_one_letter_code
_entity_poly.pdbx_strand_id
1 'polypeptide(L)'
;MKHTRFAFPVTSAPRIGACVALALLAGACGGVSMPVGSADITTPLDLTGSIDGQQNEADVDISRQDRAVIAKAIATARDGAVGAPPFAWNNPLSGNSGTIVALTDETVATGTGCARFETTANTIGGVRAYRGVACQDAMQDWAVIQLMAKDGDGGDDAAFPNG
;
A
#
# COMPACT_ATOMS: atom_id res chain seq x y z
N MET A 1 42.75 13.54 -41.04
CA MET A 1 42.04 12.48 -41.80
C MET A 1 42.59 11.12 -41.35
N LYS A 2 41.72 10.10 -41.19
CA LYS A 2 42.06 8.65 -41.09
C LYS A 2 42.90 8.23 -39.85
N HIS A 3 42.67 7.10 -39.16
CA HIS A 3 41.59 6.08 -39.23
C HIS A 3 41.33 5.50 -37.82
N THR A 4 40.07 5.15 -37.54
CA THR A 4 39.62 4.36 -36.38
C THR A 4 40.21 2.94 -36.37
N ARG A 5 40.47 2.37 -35.17
CA ARG A 5 40.36 0.91 -34.94
C ARG A 5 39.73 0.60 -33.58
N PHE A 6 38.75 -0.29 -33.60
CA PHE A 6 38.11 -0.90 -32.44
C PHE A 6 38.99 -2.03 -31.87
N ALA A 7 38.83 -2.33 -30.58
CA ALA A 7 39.26 -3.59 -29.97
C ALA A 7 38.20 -4.08 -28.97
N PHE A 8 37.57 -5.23 -29.27
CA PHE A 8 36.76 -6.00 -28.34
C PHE A 8 37.65 -7.03 -27.63
N PRO A 9 37.50 -7.27 -26.32
CA PRO A 9 37.87 -8.54 -25.71
C PRO A 9 36.73 -9.56 -25.89
N VAL A 10 37.09 -10.80 -26.21
CA VAL A 10 36.19 -11.95 -26.42
C VAL A 10 36.73 -13.16 -25.64
N THR A 11 35.85 -14.12 -25.32
CA THR A 11 36.12 -15.41 -24.61
C THR A 11 36.54 -15.28 -23.12
N SER A 12 36.29 -16.25 -22.24
CA SER A 12 36.05 -17.69 -22.46
C SER A 12 35.09 -18.38 -21.46
N ALA A 13 34.30 -19.35 -21.96
CA ALA A 13 33.90 -20.58 -21.23
C ALA A 13 34.69 -21.77 -21.84
N PRO A 14 34.94 -22.92 -21.16
CA PRO A 14 33.96 -23.99 -20.89
C PRO A 14 34.12 -24.57 -19.44
N ARG A 15 33.65 -25.75 -18.97
CA ARG A 15 33.14 -27.05 -19.49
C ARG A 15 31.98 -27.53 -18.59
N ILE A 16 30.91 -28.17 -19.10
CA ILE A 16 30.73 -29.62 -19.35
C ILE A 16 31.18 -30.52 -18.17
N GLY A 17 30.21 -31.20 -17.54
CA GLY A 17 30.42 -32.24 -16.52
C GLY A 17 29.09 -32.81 -16.02
N ALA A 18 28.53 -33.79 -16.73
CA ALA A 18 27.27 -34.45 -16.37
C ALA A 18 27.51 -35.85 -15.76
N CYS A 19 26.47 -36.36 -15.10
CA CYS A 19 26.20 -37.76 -14.73
C CYS A 19 26.75 -38.32 -13.40
N VAL A 20 25.77 -38.66 -12.53
CA VAL A 20 25.63 -39.93 -11.77
C VAL A 20 26.66 -40.28 -10.68
N ALA A 21 26.20 -40.31 -9.42
CA ALA A 21 26.29 -41.49 -8.55
C ALA A 21 25.38 -41.37 -7.29
N LEU A 22 24.97 -42.53 -6.75
CA LEU A 22 24.04 -42.73 -5.63
C LEU A 22 24.80 -43.29 -4.41
N ALA A 23 24.66 -42.68 -3.22
CA ALA A 23 24.98 -43.26 -1.90
C ALA A 23 24.31 -42.40 -0.81
N LEU A 24 23.26 -42.82 -0.09
CA LEU A 24 23.10 -43.91 0.91
C LEU A 24 23.77 -43.69 2.28
N LEU A 25 22.90 -43.41 3.27
CA LEU A 25 22.94 -43.83 4.69
C LEU A 25 24.04 -43.27 5.63
N ALA A 26 23.65 -42.50 6.66
CA ALA A 26 23.44 -43.03 8.03
C ALA A 26 23.28 -41.94 9.13
N GLY A 27 22.23 -42.08 9.96
CA GLY A 27 22.29 -41.91 11.42
C GLY A 27 22.26 -40.51 12.07
N ALA A 28 21.17 -40.21 12.79
CA ALA A 28 21.20 -39.61 14.14
C ALA A 28 19.84 -39.77 14.86
N CYS A 29 19.80 -40.45 16.01
CA CYS A 29 18.65 -40.40 16.91
C CYS A 29 18.66 -39.09 17.70
N GLY A 30 17.53 -38.39 17.74
CA GLY A 30 17.30 -37.25 18.61
C GLY A 30 15.84 -37.22 19.04
N GLY A 31 15.53 -37.81 20.19
CA GLY A 31 14.16 -37.78 20.74
C GLY A 31 13.87 -36.43 21.39
N VAL A 32 12.69 -35.88 21.14
CA VAL A 32 12.17 -34.71 21.88
C VAL A 32 10.71 -34.97 22.28
N SER A 33 10.40 -34.57 23.51
CA SER A 33 9.16 -34.83 24.24
C SER A 33 7.88 -34.42 23.51
N MET A 34 6.82 -35.24 23.64
CA MET A 34 5.45 -34.80 23.34
C MET A 34 4.75 -34.33 24.63
N PRO A 35 4.26 -33.09 24.70
CA PRO A 35 3.18 -32.76 25.62
C PRO A 35 1.87 -33.28 25.02
N VAL A 36 1.26 -34.30 25.64
CA VAL A 36 -0.11 -34.69 25.28
C VAL A 36 -1.07 -33.66 25.88
N GLY A 37 -1.33 -32.60 25.11
CA GLY A 37 -2.27 -31.54 25.46
C GLY A 37 -3.64 -31.86 24.93
N SER A 38 -4.50 -32.47 25.74
CA SER A 38 -5.93 -32.57 25.42
C SER A 38 -6.55 -31.18 25.47
N ALA A 39 -6.72 -30.56 24.31
CA ALA A 39 -7.57 -29.39 24.11
C ALA A 39 -8.73 -29.79 23.19
N ASP A 40 -9.85 -30.12 23.82
CA ASP A 40 -11.13 -30.31 23.15
C ASP A 40 -11.57 -28.95 22.59
N ILE A 41 -11.29 -28.70 21.31
CA ILE A 41 -11.82 -27.54 20.58
C ILE A 41 -12.65 -28.08 19.43
N THR A 42 -13.95 -28.00 19.64
CA THR A 42 -15.00 -28.12 18.63
C THR A 42 -14.89 -26.95 17.64
N THR A 43 -13.87 -26.99 16.76
CA THR A 43 -13.83 -26.14 15.58
C THR A 43 -14.89 -26.63 14.59
N PRO A 44 -15.98 -25.87 14.32
CA PRO A 44 -16.84 -26.21 13.20
C PRO A 44 -16.01 -26.15 11.92
N LEU A 45 -16.37 -27.01 10.97
CA LEU A 45 -15.72 -27.19 9.68
C LEU A 45 -15.86 -25.93 8.81
N ASP A 46 -14.99 -24.94 9.01
CA ASP A 46 -14.94 -23.77 8.12
C ASP A 46 -14.15 -24.10 6.85
N LEU A 47 -14.86 -24.80 5.95
CA LEU A 47 -14.39 -25.17 4.63
C LEU A 47 -14.71 -24.03 3.63
N THR A 48 -14.28 -22.81 3.93
CA THR A 48 -14.36 -21.68 2.97
C THR A 48 -12.97 -21.15 2.64
N GLY A 49 -12.36 -21.71 1.60
CA GLY A 49 -11.14 -21.18 1.02
C GLY A 49 -11.42 -19.84 0.33
N SER A 50 -11.14 -18.74 1.02
CA SER A 50 -11.02 -17.40 0.44
C SER A 50 -9.75 -16.75 1.00
N ILE A 51 -9.05 -15.98 0.19
CA ILE A 51 -7.73 -15.45 0.54
C ILE A 51 -7.91 -14.25 1.47
N ASP A 52 -7.31 -14.28 2.66
CA ASP A 52 -7.12 -13.13 3.55
C ASP A 52 -6.12 -12.11 2.98
N GLY A 53 -6.43 -11.58 1.80
CA GLY A 53 -5.90 -10.30 1.37
C GLY A 53 -6.69 -9.23 2.10
N GLN A 54 -6.17 -8.76 3.25
CA GLN A 54 -6.74 -7.65 4.02
C GLN A 54 -7.22 -6.55 3.09
N GLN A 55 -8.53 -6.47 2.87
CA GLN A 55 -9.12 -5.39 2.10
C GLN A 55 -8.99 -4.15 2.97
N ASN A 56 -8.33 -3.13 2.43
CA ASN A 56 -8.24 -1.83 3.10
C ASN A 56 -9.67 -1.34 3.39
N GLU A 57 -9.98 -1.10 4.66
CA GLU A 57 -11.30 -0.65 5.10
C GLU A 57 -11.77 0.64 4.41
N ALA A 58 -10.84 1.45 3.89
CA ALA A 58 -11.16 2.64 3.11
C ALA A 58 -11.53 2.35 1.65
N ASP A 59 -11.23 1.18 1.10
CA ASP A 59 -11.65 0.77 -0.25
C ASP A 59 -13.11 0.30 -0.28
N VAL A 60 -13.67 -0.08 0.87
CA VAL A 60 -15.09 -0.50 1.03
C VAL A 60 -16.02 0.71 0.98
N ASP A 61 -15.72 1.78 1.72
CA ASP A 61 -16.59 2.96 1.84
C ASP A 61 -16.25 4.09 0.86
N ILE A 62 -14.98 4.25 0.49
CA ILE A 62 -14.47 5.38 -0.29
C ILE A 62 -13.96 4.90 -1.64
N SER A 63 -14.87 4.97 -2.63
CA SER A 63 -14.64 4.51 -3.99
C SER A 63 -13.54 5.29 -4.72
N ARG A 64 -13.09 4.75 -5.86
CA ARG A 64 -12.17 5.47 -6.78
C ARG A 64 -12.71 6.84 -7.20
N GLN A 65 -14.03 7.00 -7.33
CA GLN A 65 -14.66 8.26 -7.70
C GLN A 65 -14.60 9.27 -6.55
N ASP A 66 -14.84 8.82 -5.32
CA ASP A 66 -14.69 9.67 -4.12
C ASP A 66 -13.25 10.13 -3.95
N ARG A 67 -12.28 9.25 -4.18
CA ARG A 67 -10.84 9.58 -4.16
C ARG A 67 -10.46 10.63 -5.20
N ALA A 68 -11.05 10.61 -6.39
CA ALA A 68 -10.85 11.65 -7.40
C ALA A 68 -11.47 13.00 -6.98
N VAL A 69 -12.63 12.98 -6.31
CA VAL A 69 -13.26 14.19 -5.75
C VAL A 69 -12.43 14.77 -4.60
N ILE A 70 -11.93 13.94 -3.69
CA ILE A 70 -11.02 14.32 -2.60
C ILE A 70 -9.74 14.94 -3.18
N ALA A 71 -9.11 14.30 -4.18
CA ALA A 71 -7.92 14.82 -4.84
C ALA A 71 -8.17 16.19 -5.48
N LYS A 72 -9.33 16.37 -6.14
CA LYS A 72 -9.70 17.66 -6.73
C LYS A 72 -9.98 18.73 -5.68
N ALA A 73 -10.55 18.38 -4.53
CA ALA A 73 -10.71 19.30 -3.42
C ALA A 73 -9.34 19.77 -2.88
N ILE A 74 -8.38 18.84 -2.73
CA ILE A 74 -7.00 19.16 -2.35
C ILE A 74 -6.34 20.08 -3.38
N ALA A 75 -6.42 19.78 -4.68
CA ALA A 75 -5.90 20.64 -5.74
C ALA A 75 -6.49 22.06 -5.66
N THR A 76 -7.82 22.17 -5.54
CA THR A 76 -8.52 23.46 -5.46
C THR A 76 -8.14 24.28 -4.22
N ALA A 77 -7.83 23.61 -3.10
CA ALA A 77 -7.30 24.25 -1.90
C ALA A 77 -5.86 24.76 -2.12
N ARG A 78 -5.01 23.97 -2.81
CA ARG A 78 -3.63 24.32 -3.17
C ARG A 78 -3.52 25.48 -4.14
N ASP A 79 -4.44 25.58 -5.09
CA ASP A 79 -4.56 26.71 -6.02
C ASP A 79 -5.03 28.01 -5.34
N GLY A 80 -5.29 27.98 -4.02
CA GLY A 80 -5.67 29.13 -3.21
C GLY A 80 -7.15 29.52 -3.30
N ALA A 81 -7.97 28.79 -4.07
CA ALA A 81 -9.38 29.11 -4.26
C ALA A 81 -10.26 28.83 -3.03
N VAL A 82 -9.82 27.91 -2.15
CA VAL A 82 -10.51 27.58 -0.88
C VAL A 82 -9.65 27.86 0.36
N GLY A 83 -8.31 27.83 0.22
CA GLY A 83 -7.38 28.12 1.31
C GLY A 83 -7.01 26.91 2.17
N ALA A 84 -6.54 27.17 3.38
CA ALA A 84 -6.12 26.12 4.33
C ALA A 84 -7.32 25.34 4.90
N PRO A 85 -7.12 24.12 5.43
CA PRO A 85 -8.16 23.37 6.14
C PRO A 85 -8.81 24.18 7.28
N PRO A 86 -10.11 23.94 7.59
CA PRO A 86 -10.94 22.88 7.03
C PRO A 86 -11.63 23.26 5.71
N PHE A 87 -11.77 22.29 4.79
CA PHE A 87 -12.57 22.45 3.57
C PHE A 87 -13.35 21.20 3.19
N ALA A 88 -14.52 21.39 2.56
CA ALA A 88 -15.45 20.32 2.26
C ALA A 88 -15.18 19.63 0.91
N TRP A 89 -15.61 18.38 0.79
CA TRP A 89 -15.73 17.66 -0.47
C TRP A 89 -17.09 16.95 -0.54
N ASN A 90 -17.62 16.77 -1.76
CA ASN A 90 -18.91 16.11 -1.99
C ASN A 90 -18.86 15.41 -3.35
N ASN A 91 -19.14 14.10 -3.37
CA ASN A 91 -19.35 13.35 -4.59
C ASN A 91 -20.86 13.08 -4.79
N PRO A 92 -21.55 13.84 -5.66
CA PRO A 92 -22.99 13.65 -5.88
C PRO A 92 -23.32 12.34 -6.61
N LEU A 93 -22.34 11.61 -7.14
CA LEU A 93 -22.56 10.32 -7.81
C LEU A 93 -22.68 9.15 -6.83
N SER A 94 -21.91 9.17 -5.74
CA SER A 94 -21.98 8.17 -4.65
C SER A 94 -22.88 8.61 -3.50
N GLY A 95 -23.11 9.93 -3.36
CA GLY A 95 -23.73 10.53 -2.18
C GLY A 95 -22.75 10.75 -1.02
N ASN A 96 -21.50 10.27 -1.13
CA ASN A 96 -20.48 10.44 -0.11
C ASN A 96 -20.02 11.90 -0.05
N SER A 97 -19.83 12.41 1.17
CA SER A 97 -19.36 13.78 1.40
C SER A 97 -18.53 13.87 2.66
N GLY A 98 -17.79 14.96 2.86
CA GLY A 98 -16.88 15.04 3.99
C GLY A 98 -16.17 16.37 4.13
N THR A 99 -15.26 16.44 5.10
CA THR A 99 -14.43 17.61 5.37
C THR A 99 -12.98 17.18 5.56
N ILE A 100 -12.07 17.78 4.79
CA ILE A 100 -10.63 17.66 5.00
C ILE A 100 -10.27 18.62 6.13
N VAL A 101 -9.75 18.10 7.23
CA VAL A 101 -9.48 18.82 8.49
C VAL A 101 -8.00 19.09 8.72
N ALA A 102 -7.12 18.34 8.05
CA ALA A 102 -5.68 18.57 8.04
C ALA A 102 -5.12 18.33 6.63
N LEU A 103 -4.12 19.10 6.24
CA LEU A 103 -3.39 19.00 4.99
C LEU A 103 -1.95 19.48 5.23
N THR A 104 -0.97 18.61 5.06
CA THR A 104 0.44 18.86 5.37
C THR A 104 1.29 18.47 4.16
N ASP A 105 2.14 19.37 3.70
CA ASP A 105 3.10 19.09 2.63
C ASP A 105 4.11 18.02 3.02
N GLU A 106 4.44 17.16 2.07
CA GLU A 106 5.43 16.11 2.20
C GLU A 106 6.41 16.21 1.03
N THR A 107 7.66 16.55 1.33
CA THR A 107 8.74 16.61 0.35
C THR A 107 9.25 15.20 0.04
N VAL A 108 8.76 14.62 -1.05
CA VAL A 108 9.20 13.30 -1.52
C VAL A 108 10.40 13.45 -2.46
N ALA A 109 11.40 12.57 -2.34
CA ALA A 109 12.64 12.60 -3.11
C ALA A 109 12.44 12.51 -4.65
N THR A 110 11.24 12.12 -5.11
CA THR A 110 10.86 12.01 -6.53
C THR A 110 10.57 13.35 -7.21
N GLY A 111 10.57 14.47 -6.48
CA GLY A 111 10.41 15.83 -7.03
C GLY A 111 8.98 16.24 -7.37
N THR A 112 8.01 15.33 -7.28
CA THR A 112 6.58 15.64 -7.24
C THR A 112 6.13 15.96 -5.82
N GLY A 113 5.29 16.99 -5.68
CA GLY A 113 4.73 17.36 -4.38
C GLY A 113 3.68 16.34 -3.92
N CYS A 114 3.81 15.83 -2.70
CA CYS A 114 2.75 15.07 -2.05
C CYS A 114 2.26 15.82 -0.80
N ALA A 115 1.06 15.46 -0.35
CA ALA A 115 0.46 16.00 0.84
C ALA A 115 -0.23 14.88 1.64
N ARG A 116 0.11 14.79 2.93
CA ARG A 116 -0.66 14.00 3.89
C ARG A 116 -1.93 14.78 4.22
N PHE A 117 -3.07 14.10 4.30
CA PHE A 117 -4.34 14.73 4.67
C PHE A 117 -5.11 13.86 5.65
N GLU A 118 -5.96 14.52 6.45
CA GLU A 118 -6.98 13.85 7.25
C GLU A 118 -8.35 14.38 6.83
N THR A 119 -9.31 13.47 6.68
CA THR A 119 -10.67 13.81 6.27
C THR A 119 -11.72 12.98 7.00
N THR A 120 -12.86 13.58 7.29
CA THR A 120 -14.07 12.83 7.58
C THR A 120 -14.76 12.43 6.29
N ALA A 121 -15.43 11.28 6.28
CA ALA A 121 -16.40 10.93 5.26
C ALA A 121 -17.72 10.50 5.93
N ASN A 122 -18.81 11.05 5.44
CA ASN A 122 -20.17 10.61 5.67
C ASN A 122 -20.58 9.76 4.45
N THR A 123 -20.78 8.46 4.69
CA THR A 123 -21.16 7.46 3.69
C THR A 123 -22.44 6.74 4.13
N ILE A 124 -22.97 5.85 3.28
CA ILE A 124 -24.10 4.99 3.65
C ILE A 124 -23.75 4.08 4.85
N GLY A 125 -22.46 3.76 5.06
CA GLY A 125 -21.96 3.02 6.22
C GLY A 125 -21.82 3.85 7.51
N GLY A 126 -22.06 5.17 7.46
CA GLY A 126 -21.96 6.09 8.58
C GLY A 126 -20.87 7.14 8.42
N VAL A 127 -20.50 7.79 9.52
CA VAL A 127 -19.44 8.83 9.55
C VAL A 127 -18.16 8.24 10.12
N ARG A 128 -17.06 8.32 9.37
CA ARG A 128 -15.72 7.83 9.76
C ARG A 128 -14.63 8.84 9.45
N ALA A 129 -13.54 8.79 10.22
CA ALA A 129 -12.32 9.53 9.95
C ALA A 129 -11.34 8.68 9.11
N TYR A 130 -10.63 9.35 8.21
CA TYR A 130 -9.64 8.76 7.31
C TYR A 130 -8.38 9.61 7.28
N ARG A 131 -7.25 8.95 7.05
CA ARG A 131 -5.95 9.58 6.77
C ARG A 131 -5.43 9.07 5.43
N GLY A 132 -4.74 9.92 4.68
CA GLY A 132 -4.27 9.55 3.35
C GLY A 132 -3.10 10.38 2.84
N VAL A 133 -2.60 9.99 1.68
CA VAL A 133 -1.57 10.71 0.91
C VAL A 133 -2.13 10.99 -0.48
N ALA A 134 -2.17 12.27 -0.85
CA ALA A 134 -2.40 12.69 -2.21
C ALA A 134 -1.07 13.15 -2.81
N CYS A 135 -0.75 12.72 -4.03
CA CYS A 135 0.44 13.13 -4.74
C CYS A 135 0.05 13.81 -6.05
N GLN A 136 0.81 14.84 -6.40
CA GLN A 136 0.79 15.45 -7.72
C GLN A 136 1.62 14.61 -8.69
N ASP A 137 1.23 14.53 -9.95
CA ASP A 137 1.99 13.86 -11.01
C ASP A 137 2.81 14.85 -11.87
N ALA A 138 3.45 14.35 -12.93
CA ALA A 138 4.25 15.17 -13.83
C ALA A 138 3.42 16.12 -14.73
N MET A 139 2.09 15.94 -14.81
CA MET A 139 1.15 16.80 -15.51
C MET A 139 0.47 17.82 -14.56
N GLN A 140 0.89 17.85 -13.29
CA GLN A 140 0.33 18.65 -12.20
C GLN A 140 -1.05 18.17 -11.69
N ASP A 141 -1.52 17.00 -12.12
CA ASP A 141 -2.77 16.41 -11.64
C ASP A 141 -2.57 15.73 -10.27
N TRP A 142 -3.54 15.89 -9.37
CA TRP A 142 -3.50 15.30 -8.03
C TRP A 142 -4.28 13.97 -7.99
N ALA A 143 -3.72 12.97 -7.32
CA ALA A 143 -4.37 11.69 -7.06
C ALA A 143 -4.16 11.23 -5.60
N VAL A 144 -5.22 10.73 -4.96
CA VAL A 144 -5.11 10.02 -3.67
C VAL A 144 -4.52 8.64 -3.92
N ILE A 145 -3.26 8.45 -3.55
CA ILE A 145 -2.52 7.18 -3.72
C ILE A 145 -2.64 6.25 -2.51
N GLN A 146 -2.91 6.81 -1.33
CA GLN A 146 -3.11 6.07 -0.08
C GLN A 146 -4.27 6.69 0.68
N LEU A 147 -5.13 5.86 1.26
CA LEU A 147 -6.24 6.26 2.13
C LEU A 147 -6.52 5.09 3.07
N MET A 148 -6.69 5.35 4.36
CA MET A 148 -6.90 4.34 5.40
C MET A 148 -7.83 4.93 6.47
N ALA A 149 -8.63 4.08 7.13
CA ALA A 149 -9.40 4.52 8.29
C ALA A 149 -8.47 5.03 9.40
N LYS A 150 -8.88 6.06 10.13
CA LYS A 150 -8.06 6.60 11.25
C LYS A 150 -8.15 5.74 12.50
N ASP A 151 -9.28 5.05 12.67
CA ASP A 151 -9.65 4.30 13.88
C ASP A 151 -9.64 2.77 13.67
N GLY A 152 -9.15 2.30 12.51
CA GLY A 152 -8.96 0.87 12.26
C GLY A 152 -7.87 0.30 13.16
N ASP A 153 -8.10 -0.88 13.72
CA ASP A 153 -7.19 -1.61 14.63
C ASP A 153 -5.98 -2.20 13.90
N GLY A 154 -5.26 -1.33 13.18
CA GLY A 154 -3.90 -1.58 12.72
C GLY A 154 -2.97 -1.51 13.92
N GLY A 155 -2.95 -2.60 14.71
CA GLY A 155 -2.04 -2.83 15.82
C GLY A 155 -0.59 -3.06 15.39
N ASP A 156 -0.10 -2.23 14.46
CA ASP A 156 1.30 -2.09 14.11
C ASP A 156 1.60 -0.63 13.79
N ASP A 157 2.77 -0.19 14.23
CA ASP A 157 3.32 1.11 13.85
C ASP A 157 3.70 1.10 12.36
N ALA A 158 2.68 1.16 11.50
CA ALA A 158 2.75 1.73 10.16
C ALA A 158 3.03 3.25 10.28
N ALA A 159 4.15 3.55 10.93
CA ALA A 159 4.88 4.78 10.81
C ALA A 159 5.04 5.01 9.32
N PHE A 160 4.31 6.01 8.83
CA PHE A 160 4.65 6.71 7.59
C PHE A 160 6.15 6.94 7.65
N PRO A 161 6.97 6.33 6.77
CA PRO A 161 8.41 6.41 6.89
C PRO A 161 8.80 7.88 6.72
N ASN A 162 9.05 8.54 7.85
CA ASN A 162 9.65 9.86 7.87
C ASN A 162 11.10 9.66 7.43
N GLY A 163 11.51 10.37 6.39
CA GLY A 163 12.90 10.42 5.94
C GLY A 163 13.82 11.05 6.99
#